data_AF-A0A7J4AV56-F1
#
_entry.id   AF-A0A7J4AV56-F1
#
_cell.length_a   1.000
_cell.length_b   1.000
_cell.length_c   1.000
_cell.angle_alpha   90.00
_cell.angle_beta   90.00
_cell.angle_gamma   90.00
#
_symmetry.space_group_name_H-M   'P 1'
#
loop_
_entity.id
_entity.type
_entity.pdbx_description
1 polymer ?
#
loop_
_entity_poly.entity_id
_entity_poly.type
_entity_poly.pdbx_seq_one_letter_code
_entity_poly.pdbx_strand_id
1 'polypeptide(L)'
;MRLRGRDELTSSGISTAPKMNIGSLESENFEKGRLETVNILKLKSFAYEKLPQHSLLREFILNEKDELPISDFIVKVDVWLKLLRVENINR
;
A
#
# COMPACT_ATOMS: atom_id res chain seq x y z
N MET A 1 27.29 61.08 -39.29
CA MET A 1 27.68 60.51 -37.98
C MET A 1 26.67 61.03 -36.94
N ARG A 2 25.84 60.15 -36.33
CA ARG A 2 24.86 60.42 -35.23
C ARG A 2 23.67 61.35 -35.58
N LEU A 3 22.40 61.22 -35.17
CA LEU A 3 21.50 60.38 -34.33
C LEU A 3 20.05 60.66 -34.85
N ARG A 4 19.05 59.77 -34.81
CA ARG A 4 18.02 59.54 -33.75
C ARG A 4 16.97 58.64 -34.43
N GLY A 5 16.55 57.50 -33.90
CA GLY A 5 15.88 57.33 -32.61
C GLY A 5 14.38 57.18 -32.88
N ARG A 6 13.94 55.97 -33.26
CA ARG A 6 12.53 55.55 -33.30
C ARG A 6 12.11 55.25 -31.87
N ASP A 7 11.13 55.97 -31.37
CA ASP A 7 10.51 55.69 -30.08
C ASP A 7 9.46 54.60 -30.26
N GLU A 8 9.79 53.42 -29.74
CA GLU A 8 8.91 52.26 -29.65
C GLU A 8 8.58 52.01 -28.17
N LEU A 9 7.28 51.80 -27.94
CA LEU A 9 6.69 50.93 -26.92
C LEU A 9 6.48 51.51 -25.50
N THR A 10 5.19 51.71 -25.24
CA THR A 10 4.49 51.80 -23.96
C THR A 10 5.04 50.85 -22.90
N SER A 11 5.62 51.39 -21.82
CA SER A 11 5.88 50.65 -20.59
C SER A 11 4.67 50.76 -19.65
N SER A 12 3.71 49.86 -19.85
CA SER A 12 2.71 49.55 -18.83
C SER A 12 3.43 48.99 -17.60
N GLY A 13 3.28 49.67 -16.46
CA GLY A 13 3.81 49.22 -15.17
C GLY A 13 3.21 47.86 -14.79
N ILE A 14 4.05 46.83 -14.78
CA ILE A 14 3.71 45.52 -14.23
C ILE A 14 4.30 45.47 -12.82
N SER A 15 3.42 45.52 -11.84
CA SER A 15 3.72 45.28 -10.42
C SER A 15 4.33 43.88 -10.28
N THR A 16 5.58 43.83 -9.81
CA THR A 16 6.33 42.60 -9.52
C THR A 16 5.63 41.82 -8.40
N ALA A 17 4.75 40.89 -8.78
CA ALA A 17 4.33 39.81 -7.90
C ALA A 17 5.53 38.86 -7.67
N PRO A 18 5.73 38.33 -6.44
CA PRO A 18 6.79 37.37 -6.20
C PRO A 18 6.53 36.14 -7.06
N LYS A 19 7.52 35.77 -7.88
CA LYS A 19 7.53 34.50 -8.61
C LYS A 19 7.56 33.38 -7.56
N MET A 20 6.40 32.82 -7.24
CA MET A 20 6.33 31.55 -6.52
C MET A 20 6.99 30.51 -7.41
N ASN A 21 8.15 30.02 -6.98
CA ASN A 21 8.79 28.86 -7.58
C ASN A 21 7.84 27.66 -7.43
N ILE A 22 7.12 27.33 -8.50
CA ILE A 22 6.41 26.05 -8.64
C ILE A 22 7.45 24.99 -9.00
N GLY A 23 8.34 24.74 -8.05
CA GLY A 23 9.48 23.85 -8.19
C GLY A 23 9.91 23.37 -6.81
N SER A 24 8.95 22.94 -5.98
CA SER A 24 9.17 22.21 -4.72
C SER A 24 7.86 21.82 -4.04
N LEU A 25 6.86 21.39 -4.81
CA LEU A 25 5.71 20.69 -4.25
C LEU A 25 5.43 19.54 -5.21
N GLU A 26 5.26 18.33 -4.66
CA GLU A 26 4.98 17.07 -5.37
C GLU A 26 6.22 16.35 -5.93
N SER A 27 7.09 15.84 -5.05
CA SER A 27 7.89 14.62 -5.35
C SER A 27 8.54 13.97 -4.11
N GLU A 28 8.01 14.16 -2.89
CA GLU A 28 8.54 13.45 -1.71
C GLU A 28 7.47 12.67 -0.92
N ASN A 29 6.40 12.23 -1.59
CA ASN A 29 5.37 11.37 -1.00
C ASN A 29 5.09 10.09 -1.81
N PHE A 30 6.12 9.52 -2.43
CA PHE A 30 6.07 8.12 -2.87
C PHE A 30 7.34 7.40 -2.40
N GLU A 31 7.63 7.53 -1.11
CA GLU A 31 8.34 6.50 -0.34
C GLU A 31 7.51 5.20 -0.44
N LYS A 32 7.69 4.51 -1.57
CA LYS A 32 7.48 3.09 -1.84
C LYS A 32 6.86 2.36 -0.65
N GLY A 33 5.52 2.37 -0.57
CA GLY A 33 4.74 1.68 0.44
C GLY A 33 5.20 0.23 0.52
N ARG A 34 6.05 -0.08 1.51
CA ARG A 34 6.37 -1.46 1.83
C ARG A 34 5.04 -2.05 2.29
N LEU A 35 4.45 -2.91 1.47
CA LEU A 35 3.27 -3.66 1.88
C LEU A 35 3.66 -4.40 3.15
N GLU A 36 3.15 -3.94 4.29
CA GLU A 36 3.43 -4.57 5.58
C GLU A 36 2.95 -6.02 5.51
N THR A 37 3.83 -6.95 5.88
CA THR A 37 3.55 -8.38 5.88
C THR A 37 3.47 -8.93 7.31
N VAL A 38 2.72 -10.02 7.45
CA VAL A 38 2.57 -10.80 8.68
C VAL A 38 3.20 -12.16 8.45
N ASN A 39 4.15 -12.54 9.32
CA ASN A 39 4.68 -13.90 9.35
C ASN A 39 3.68 -14.84 10.04
N ILE A 40 3.27 -15.90 9.35
CA ILE A 40 2.28 -16.86 9.82
C ILE A 40 2.87 -18.24 10.17
N LEU A 41 4.20 -18.39 10.27
CA LEU A 41 4.84 -19.68 10.59
C LEU A 41 4.31 -20.28 11.90
N LYS A 42 4.14 -19.44 12.94
CA LYS A 42 3.56 -19.89 14.22
C LYS A 42 2.14 -20.42 14.06
N LEU A 43 1.35 -19.80 13.19
CA LEU A 43 -0.01 -20.27 12.87
C LEU A 43 0.04 -21.60 12.12
N LYS A 44 0.98 -21.76 11.17
CA LYS A 44 1.19 -23.03 10.45
C LYS A 44 1.61 -24.16 11.40
N SER A 45 2.56 -23.91 12.30
CA SER A 45 2.96 -24.88 13.32
C SER A 45 1.77 -25.28 14.20
N PHE A 46 0.99 -24.30 14.66
CA PHE A 46 -0.23 -24.57 15.42
C PHE A 46 -1.23 -25.42 14.62
N ALA A 47 -1.49 -25.07 13.37
CA ALA A 47 -2.41 -25.83 12.51
C ALA A 47 -1.92 -27.26 12.28
N TYR A 48 -0.62 -27.44 12.06
CA TYR A 48 -0.02 -28.76 11.89
C TYR A 48 -0.19 -29.64 13.14
N GLU A 49 0.05 -29.08 14.33
CA GLU A 49 0.05 -29.79 15.61
C GLU A 49 -1.34 -30.02 16.21
N LYS A 50 -2.28 -29.08 16.01
CA LYS A 50 -3.55 -29.06 16.74
C LYS A 50 -4.75 -29.43 15.88
N LEU A 51 -4.69 -29.21 14.56
CA LEU A 51 -5.82 -29.54 13.71
C LEU A 51 -5.74 -31.00 13.22
N PRO A 52 -6.88 -31.67 13.07
CA PRO A 52 -6.96 -33.02 12.51
C PRO A 52 -6.30 -33.12 11.14
N GLN A 53 -5.70 -34.27 10.80
CA GLN A 53 -5.01 -34.46 9.52
C GLN A 53 -5.93 -34.26 8.29
N HIS A 54 -7.23 -34.54 8.44
CA HIS A 54 -8.26 -34.39 7.40
C HIS A 54 -9.01 -33.04 7.47
N SER A 55 -8.56 -32.09 8.29
CA SER A 55 -9.15 -30.74 8.36
C SER A 55 -8.81 -29.96 7.09
N LEU A 56 -9.82 -29.42 6.41
CA LEU A 56 -9.66 -28.54 5.26
C LEU A 56 -9.00 -27.22 5.71
N LEU A 57 -9.34 -26.72 6.89
CA LEU A 57 -8.70 -25.56 7.49
C LEU A 57 -7.20 -25.78 7.70
N ARG A 58 -6.80 -26.97 8.16
CA ARG A 58 -5.38 -27.34 8.29
C ARG A 58 -4.67 -27.26 6.95
N GLU A 59 -5.22 -27.93 5.93
CA GLU A 59 -4.65 -27.91 4.59
C GLU A 59 -4.57 -26.49 4.02
N PHE A 60 -5.62 -25.70 4.22
CA PHE A 60 -5.69 -24.32 3.77
C PHE A 60 -4.58 -23.46 4.40
N ILE A 61 -4.43 -23.49 5.73
CA ILE A 61 -3.41 -22.71 6.44
C ILE A 61 -1.99 -23.13 6.03
N LEU A 62 -1.74 -24.44 5.88
CA LEU A 62 -0.40 -24.95 5.55
C LEU A 62 0.05 -24.58 4.13
N ASN A 63 -0.91 -24.45 3.19
CA ASN A 63 -0.64 -24.08 1.79
C ASN A 63 -0.47 -22.57 1.54
N GLU A 64 -0.70 -21.71 2.55
CA GLU A 64 -0.42 -20.27 2.42
C GLU A 64 1.08 -19.97 2.31
N LYS A 65 1.45 -18.74 1.94
CA LYS A 65 2.84 -18.28 2.06
C LYS A 65 3.18 -18.06 3.54
N ASP A 66 4.46 -18.19 3.90
CA ASP A 66 4.92 -17.94 5.27
C ASP A 66 4.77 -16.48 5.70
N GLU A 67 4.75 -15.58 4.72
CA GLU A 67 4.46 -14.16 4.90
C GLU A 67 3.31 -13.73 3.99
N LEU A 68 2.35 -13.01 4.58
CA LEU A 68 1.16 -12.51 3.88
C LEU A 68 1.07 -10.99 4.04
N PRO A 69 0.64 -10.24 3.02
CA PRO A 69 0.24 -8.84 3.20
C PRO A 69 -0.81 -8.73 4.31
N ILE A 70 -0.75 -7.67 5.13
CA ILE A 70 -1.74 -7.45 6.21
C ILE A 70 -3.18 -7.48 5.67
N SER A 71 -3.42 -6.88 4.50
CA SER A 71 -4.73 -6.89 3.84
C SER A 71 -5.25 -8.31 3.62
N ASP A 72 -4.38 -9.18 3.12
CA ASP A 72 -4.72 -10.56 2.78
C ASP A 72 -4.91 -11.39 4.05
N PHE A 73 -4.07 -11.16 5.06
CA PHE A 73 -4.19 -11.81 6.37
C PHE A 73 -5.56 -11.53 6.99
N ILE A 74 -6.01 -10.27 7.03
CA ILE A 74 -7.30 -9.89 7.62
C ILE A 74 -8.46 -10.60 6.92
N VAL A 75 -8.47 -10.62 5.58
CA VAL A 75 -9.53 -11.29 4.80
C VAL A 75 -9.50 -12.81 5.04
N LYS A 76 -8.31 -13.41 5.06
CA LYS A 76 -8.15 -14.86 5.27
C LYS A 76 -8.52 -15.30 6.68
N VAL A 77 -8.28 -14.48 7.71
CA VAL A 77 -8.69 -14.78 9.09
C VAL A 77 -10.20 -15.00 9.19
N ASP A 78 -11.01 -14.17 8.54
CA ASP A 78 -12.46 -14.34 8.52
C ASP A 78 -12.85 -15.68 7.86
N VAL A 79 -12.20 -16.04 6.75
CA VAL A 79 -12.41 -17.33 6.06
C VAL A 79 -12.01 -18.51 6.96
N TRP A 80 -10.84 -18.45 7.61
CA TRP A 80 -10.34 -19.49 8.50
C TRP A 80 -11.29 -19.74 9.69
N LEU A 81 -11.81 -18.67 10.30
CA LEU A 81 -12.76 -18.78 11.42
C LEU A 81 -14.10 -19.37 10.98
N LYS A 82 -14.56 -19.04 9.77
CA LYS A 82 -15.76 -19.65 9.18
C LYS A 82 -15.56 -21.14 8.91
N LEU A 83 -14.45 -21.53 8.30
CA LEU A 83 -14.10 -22.94 8.07
C LEU A 83 -14.01 -23.72 9.38
N LEU A 84 -13.37 -23.15 10.41
CA LEU A 84 -13.28 -23.78 11.73
C LEU A 84 -14.66 -24.11 12.30
N ARG A 85 -15.62 -23.17 12.18
CA ARG A 85 -17.00 -23.38 12.65
C ARG A 85 -17.72 -24.46 11.86
N VAL A 86 -17.60 -24.44 10.53
CA VAL A 86 -18.26 -25.43 9.66
C VAL A 86 -17.73 -26.84 9.92
N GLU A 87 -16.42 -27.01 10.06
CA GLU A 87 -15.82 -28.32 10.38
C GLU A 87 -16.24 -28.84 11.75
N ASN A 88 -16.42 -27.96 12.73
CA ASN A 88 -16.84 -28.35 14.07
C ASN A 88 -18.33 -28.70 14.14
N ILE A 89 -19.17 -28.13 13.28
CA ILE A 89 -20.61 -28.47 13.20
C ILE A 89 -20.83 -29.85 12.56
N ASN A 90 -19.92 -30.30 11.69
CA ASN A 90 -20.04 -31.57 10.95
C ASN A 90 -19.38 -32.77 11.64
N ARG A 91 -19.03 -32.67 12.93
CA ARG A 91 -18.44 -33.72 13.76
C ARG A 91 -19.40 -34.17 14.85
#